data_AF-A0A5C7PYA8-F1
#
_entry.id   AF-A0A5C7PYA8-F1
#
_cell.length_a   1.000
_cell.length_b   1.000
_cell.length_c   1.000
_cell.angle_alpha   90.00
_cell.angle_beta   90.00
_cell.angle_gamma   90.00
#
_symmetry.space_group_name_H-M   'P 1'
#
loop_
_entity.id
_entity.type
_entity.pdbx_description
1 polymer ?
#
loop_
_entity_poly.entity_id
_entity_poly.type
_entity_poly.pdbx_seq_one_letter_code
_entity_poly.pdbx_strand_id
1 'polypeptide(L)'
;MSSLEDIVSAAMAAPPYRREEALRLLRGQLAKPEPYVTLRGLARATGFSVTTLRRWEVPGHVVGGARRYRLSEVEEYFRSSEFRRRVAALRVERRIAVHPTMRSPVV
;
A
#
# COMPACT_ATOMS: atom_id res chain seq x y z
N MET A 1 -24.30 -3.92 38.18
CA MET A 1 -23.81 -2.85 37.30
C MET A 1 -23.55 -3.50 35.95
N SER A 2 -24.10 -2.95 34.87
CA SER A 2 -24.06 -3.61 33.57
C SER A 2 -22.67 -3.42 32.95
N SER A 3 -22.15 -4.45 32.27
CA SER A 3 -20.84 -4.40 31.60
C SER A 3 -20.70 -3.22 30.62
N LEU A 4 -21.81 -2.69 30.12
CA LEU A 4 -21.83 -1.54 29.21
C LEU A 4 -21.55 -0.21 29.94
N GLU A 5 -22.05 -0.03 31.16
CA GLU A 5 -21.81 1.17 31.97
C GLU A 5 -20.33 1.32 32.31
N ASP A 6 -19.67 0.19 32.63
CA ASP A 6 -18.24 0.14 32.91
C ASP A 6 -17.40 0.51 31.67
N ILE A 7 -17.80 0.05 30.49
CA ILE A 7 -17.14 0.36 29.21
C ILE A 7 -17.30 1.85 28.86
N VAL A 8 -18.48 2.43 29.06
CA VAL A 8 -18.73 3.85 28.79
C VAL A 8 -17.95 4.73 29.78
N SER A 9 -17.91 4.35 31.05
CA SER A 9 -17.12 5.03 32.08
C SER A 9 -15.62 5.02 31.75
N ALA A 10 -15.09 3.85 31.34
CA ALA A 10 -13.70 3.71 30.91
C ALA A 10 -13.38 4.56 29.65
N ALA A 11 -14.29 4.62 28.68
CA ALA A 11 -14.12 5.46 27.49
C ALA A 11 -14.11 6.96 27.84
N MET A 12 -14.95 7.39 28.79
CA MET A 12 -15.00 8.78 29.25
C MET A 12 -13.80 9.16 30.14
N ALA A 13 -13.14 8.21 30.80
CA ALA A 13 -11.91 8.46 31.55
C ALA A 13 -10.66 8.58 30.65
N ALA A 14 -10.73 8.15 29.39
CA ALA A 14 -9.60 8.17 28.47
C ALA A 14 -9.21 9.60 28.02
N PRO A 15 -7.95 9.80 27.59
CA PRO A 15 -7.49 11.04 26.96
C PRO A 15 -8.34 11.43 25.74
N PRO A 16 -8.45 12.73 25.39
CA PRO A 16 -9.41 13.22 24.38
C PRO A 16 -9.33 12.47 23.04
N TYR A 17 -8.12 12.20 22.55
CA TYR A 17 -7.89 11.48 21.30
C TYR A 17 -8.33 10.00 21.34
N ARG A 18 -8.15 9.31 22.47
CA ARG A 18 -8.62 7.92 22.65
C ARG A 18 -10.10 7.84 22.93
N ARG A 19 -10.66 8.84 23.61
CA ARG A 19 -12.10 8.94 23.90
C ARG A 19 -12.89 9.03 22.60
N GLU A 20 -12.47 9.89 21.66
CA GLU A 20 -13.14 10.01 20.36
C GLU A 20 -13.10 8.71 19.56
N GLU A 21 -11.95 8.04 19.52
CA GLU A 21 -11.80 6.75 18.85
C GLU A 21 -12.68 5.66 19.49
N ALA A 22 -12.66 5.55 20.83
CA ALA A 22 -13.48 4.61 21.58
C ALA A 22 -14.99 4.88 21.38
N LEU A 23 -15.41 6.15 21.37
CA LEU A 23 -16.79 6.53 21.11
C LEU A 23 -17.21 6.21 19.67
N ARG A 24 -16.32 6.37 18.68
CA ARG A 24 -16.58 5.94 17.30
C ARG A 24 -16.77 4.43 17.19
N LEU A 25 -15.95 3.65 17.90
CA LEU A 25 -16.09 2.19 17.99
C LEU A 25 -17.44 1.78 18.58
N LEU A 26 -17.83 2.38 19.72
CA LEU A 26 -19.10 2.09 20.40
C LEU A 26 -20.32 2.47 19.56
N ARG A 27 -20.21 3.50 18.70
CA ARG A 27 -21.25 3.90 17.75
C ARG A 27 -21.30 3.05 16.48
N GLY A 28 -20.42 2.05 16.34
CA GLY A 28 -20.29 1.25 15.11
C GLY A 28 -19.71 2.05 13.93
N GLN A 29 -19.14 3.22 14.18
CA GLN A 29 -18.53 4.10 13.16
C GLN A 29 -17.07 3.71 12.93
N LEU A 30 -16.84 2.42 12.70
CA LEU A 30 -15.55 1.90 12.28
C LEU A 30 -15.19 2.47 10.91
N ALA A 31 -13.93 2.87 10.73
CA ALA A 31 -13.42 3.17 9.41
C ALA A 31 -13.61 1.92 8.54
N LYS A 32 -14.30 2.05 7.41
CA LYS A 32 -14.46 0.93 6.49
C LYS A 32 -13.06 0.49 6.05
N PRO A 33 -12.76 -0.82 6.08
CA PRO A 33 -11.48 -1.32 5.62
C PRO A 33 -11.28 -0.89 4.17
N GLU A 34 -10.06 -0.49 3.84
CA GLU A 34 -9.73 -0.02 2.49
C GLU A 34 -10.07 -1.10 1.45
N PRO A 35 -10.79 -0.75 0.37
CA PRO A 35 -11.18 -1.71 -0.63
C PRO A 35 -9.97 -2.22 -1.42
N TYR A 36 -10.00 -3.52 -1.71
CA TYR A 36 -9.06 -4.12 -2.64
C TYR A 36 -9.38 -3.71 -4.07
N VAL A 37 -8.37 -3.21 -4.79
CA VAL A 37 -8.47 -2.85 -6.20
C VAL A 37 -7.76 -3.85 -7.09
N THR A 38 -8.22 -3.94 -8.34
CA THR A 38 -7.52 -4.69 -9.39
C THR A 38 -6.30 -3.92 -9.87
N LEU A 39 -5.39 -4.60 -10.59
CA LEU A 39 -4.24 -3.93 -11.20
C LEU A 39 -4.64 -2.81 -12.18
N ARG A 40 -5.79 -2.95 -12.87
CA ARG A 40 -6.35 -1.90 -13.72
C ARG A 40 -6.89 -0.72 -12.90
N GLY A 41 -7.49 -0.99 -11.75
CA GLY A 41 -7.92 0.04 -10.81
C GLY A 41 -6.73 0.82 -10.26
N LEU A 42 -5.67 0.11 -9.88
CA LEU A 42 -4.42 0.71 -9.40
C LEU A 42 -3.77 1.60 -10.48
N ALA A 43 -3.74 1.15 -11.74
CA ALA A 43 -3.24 1.93 -12.86
C ALA A 43 -4.00 3.27 -13.03
N ARG A 44 -5.33 3.23 -12.93
CA ARG A 44 -6.16 4.44 -13.00
C ARG A 44 -5.92 5.39 -11.82
N ALA A 45 -5.77 4.85 -10.61
CA ALA A 45 -5.55 5.66 -9.41
C ALA A 45 -4.16 6.32 -9.38
N THR A 46 -3.12 5.61 -9.84
CA THR A 46 -1.72 6.06 -9.76
C THR A 46 -1.23 6.80 -11.01
N GLY A 47 -2.00 6.75 -12.11
CA GLY A 47 -1.60 7.34 -13.40
C GLY A 47 -0.55 6.55 -14.19
N PHE A 48 -0.11 5.39 -13.69
CA PHE A 48 0.84 4.52 -14.39
C PHE A 48 0.13 3.49 -15.28
N SER A 49 0.82 3.06 -16.34
CA SER A 49 0.32 1.96 -17.18
C SER A 49 0.35 0.63 -16.42
N VAL A 50 -0.58 -0.26 -16.75
CA VAL A 50 -0.62 -1.64 -16.21
C VAL A 50 0.71 -2.37 -16.46
N THR A 51 1.30 -2.19 -17.64
CA THR A 51 2.59 -2.81 -18.00
C THR A 51 3.73 -2.30 -17.13
N THR A 52 3.75 -1.00 -16.84
CA THR A 52 4.73 -0.38 -15.92
C THR A 52 4.60 -1.00 -14.53
N LEU A 53 3.38 -1.06 -13.99
CA LEU A 53 3.12 -1.63 -12.68
C LEU A 53 3.48 -3.12 -12.60
N ARG A 54 3.24 -3.90 -13.67
CA ARG A 54 3.69 -5.30 -13.75
C ARG A 54 5.20 -5.42 -13.70
N ARG A 55 5.92 -4.59 -14.47
CA ARG A 55 7.38 -4.62 -14.54
C ARG A 55 8.04 -4.21 -13.22
N TRP A 56 7.39 -3.33 -12.47
CA TRP A 56 7.81 -2.95 -11.12
C TRP A 56 7.49 -4.01 -10.07
N GLU A 57 6.74 -5.06 -10.41
CA GLU A 57 6.32 -6.14 -9.49
C GLU A 57 5.72 -5.62 -8.18
N VAL A 58 4.88 -4.59 -8.29
CA VAL A 58 4.29 -3.90 -7.13
C VAL A 58 3.68 -4.92 -6.14
N PRO A 59 3.99 -4.84 -4.83
CA PRO A 59 3.44 -5.75 -3.83
C PRO A 59 1.91 -5.79 -3.86
N GLY A 60 1.34 -6.98 -3.66
CA GLY A 60 -0.10 -7.16 -3.62
C GLY A 60 -0.51 -8.45 -2.93
N HIS A 61 -1.80 -8.57 -2.66
CA HIS A 61 -2.41 -9.66 -1.91
C HIS A 61 -3.10 -10.65 -2.83
N VAL A 62 -3.06 -11.93 -2.50
CA VAL A 62 -3.87 -12.95 -3.20
C VAL A 62 -5.22 -13.02 -2.51
N VAL A 63 -6.27 -12.52 -3.18
CA VAL A 63 -7.64 -12.52 -2.67
C VAL A 63 -8.54 -13.19 -3.70
N GLY A 64 -9.17 -14.31 -3.32
CA GLY A 64 -9.99 -15.10 -4.24
C GLY A 64 -9.22 -15.63 -5.45
N GLY A 65 -7.95 -16.02 -5.26
CA GLY A 65 -7.08 -16.53 -6.33
C GLY A 65 -6.52 -15.48 -7.28
N ALA A 66 -6.91 -14.21 -7.14
CA ALA A 66 -6.42 -13.12 -7.97
C ALA A 66 -5.58 -12.13 -7.16
N ARG A 67 -4.54 -11.56 -7.78
CA ARG A 67 -3.76 -10.49 -7.16
C ARG A 67 -4.61 -9.21 -7.06
N ARG A 68 -4.65 -8.64 -5.86
CA ARG A 68 -5.37 -7.43 -5.48
C ARG A 68 -4.44 -6.50 -4.72
N TYR A 69 -4.77 -5.22 -4.73
CA TYR A 69 -3.90 -4.17 -4.22
C TYR A 69 -4.71 -3.26 -3.29
N ARG A 70 -4.06 -2.75 -2.26
CA ARG A 70 -4.55 -1.60 -1.49
C ARG A 70 -3.77 -0.38 -1.95
N LEU A 71 -4.44 0.75 -2.10
CA LEU A 71 -3.79 1.94 -2.64
C LEU A 71 -2.78 2.48 -1.62
N SER A 72 -3.16 2.56 -0.35
CA SER A 72 -2.29 3.05 0.72
C SER A 72 -0.95 2.31 0.81
N GLU A 73 -0.98 0.98 0.80
CA GLU A 73 0.22 0.13 0.86
C GLU A 73 1.09 0.29 -0.38
N VAL A 74 0.49 0.42 -1.57
CA VAL A 74 1.25 0.66 -2.81
C VAL A 74 1.90 2.04 -2.80
N GLU A 75 1.20 3.06 -2.32
CA GLU A 75 1.76 4.41 -2.18
C GLU A 75 2.89 4.46 -1.15
N GLU A 76 2.76 3.70 -0.06
CA GLU A 76 3.84 3.52 0.91
C GLU A 76 5.05 2.81 0.28
N TYR A 77 4.81 1.75 -0.48
CA TYR A 77 5.86 1.08 -1.24
C TYR A 77 6.56 2.04 -2.21
N PHE A 78 5.84 2.90 -2.92
CA PHE A 78 6.44 3.90 -3.82
C PHE A 78 7.30 4.93 -3.09
N ARG A 79 6.98 5.25 -1.84
CA ARG A 79 7.79 6.14 -0.99
C ARG A 79 9.05 5.45 -0.46
N SER A 80 9.08 4.12 -0.40
CA SER A 80 10.17 3.33 0.17
C SER A 80 11.50 3.46 -0.59
N SER A 81 12.61 3.21 0.11
CA SER A 81 13.95 3.14 -0.50
C SER A 81 14.12 1.91 -1.38
N GLU A 82 13.39 0.82 -1.10
CA GLU A 82 13.39 -0.41 -1.89
C GLU A 82 12.90 -0.15 -3.32
N PHE A 83 11.76 0.53 -3.46
CA PHE A 83 11.22 0.88 -4.77
C PHE A 83 12.20 1.77 -5.55
N ARG A 84 12.83 2.75 -4.89
CA ARG A 84 13.84 3.61 -5.55
C ARG A 84 15.01 2.79 -6.10
N ARG A 85 15.51 1.81 -5.34
CA ARG A 85 16.58 0.90 -5.80
C ARG A 85 16.13 0.08 -7.00
N ARG A 86 14.90 -0.45 -6.96
CA ARG A 86 14.32 -1.22 -8.07
C ARG A 86 14.18 -0.39 -9.34
N VAL A 87 13.66 0.83 -9.25
CA VAL A 87 13.54 1.73 -10.41
C VAL A 87 14.92 2.09 -10.97
N ALA A 88 15.92 2.30 -10.11
CA ALA A 88 17.30 2.54 -10.56
C ALA A 88 17.87 1.33 -11.32
N ALA A 89 17.67 0.10 -10.82
CA ALA A 89 18.08 -1.12 -11.50
C ALA A 89 17.42 -1.25 -12.89
N LEU A 90 16.11 -1.04 -12.98
CA LEU A 90 15.37 -1.09 -14.26
C LEU A 90 15.84 -0.03 -15.27
N ARG A 91 16.27 1.15 -14.79
CA ARG A 91 16.86 2.18 -15.66
C ARG A 91 18.21 1.75 -16.22
N VAL A 92 19.04 1.10 -15.40
CA VAL A 92 20.33 0.55 -15.82
C VAL A 92 20.12 -0.57 -16.85
N GLU A 93 19.21 -1.51 -16.59
CA GLU A 93 18.83 -2.55 -17.54
C GLU A 93 18.39 -1.98 -18.89
N ARG A 94 17.53 -0.95 -18.87
CA ARG A 94 17.10 -0.28 -20.10
C ARG A 94 18.28 0.36 -20.83
N ARG A 95 19.21 1.00 -20.12
CA ARG A 95 20.40 1.60 -20.74
C ARG A 95 21.28 0.55 -21.42
N ILE A 96 21.51 -0.58 -20.75
CA ILE A 96 22.29 -1.71 -21.30
C ILE A 96 21.60 -2.31 -22.52
N ALA A 97 20.27 -2.50 -22.46
CA ALA A 97 19.50 -3.06 -23.57
C ALA A 97 19.51 -2.18 -24.82
N VAL A 98 19.51 -0.85 -24.65
CA VAL A 98 19.51 0.10 -25.79
C VAL A 98 20.93 0.32 -26.35
N HIS A 99 21.97 0.25 -25.51
CA HIS A 99 23.37 0.43 -25.92
C HIS A 99 24.22 -0.80 -25.54
N PRO A 100 24.18 -1.89 -26.33
CA PRO A 100 24.84 -3.15 -26.00
C PRO A 100 26.38 -3.06 -25.98
N THR A 101 26.97 -2.01 -26.56
CA THR A 101 28.42 -1.76 -26.62
C THR A 101 29.06 -1.32 -25.30
N MET A 102 28.30 -1.12 -24.23
CA MET A 102 28.82 -0.86 -22.86
C MET A 102 28.91 -2.11 -21.99
N ARG A 103 28.93 -3.33 -22.57
CA ARG A 103 29.41 -4.51 -21.85
C ARG A 103 30.93 -4.43 -21.80
N SER A 104 31.48 -4.03 -20.66
CA SER A 104 32.93 -4.04 -20.42
C SER A 104 33.52 -5.39 -20.83
N PRO A 105 34.60 -5.43 -21.63
CA PRO A 105 35.39 -6.63 -21.75
C PRO A 105 36.11 -6.78 -20.41
N VAL A 106 35.95 -7.92 -19.75
CA VAL A 106 36.83 -8.32 -18.66
C VAL A 106 37.65 -9.48 -19.19
N VAL A 107 38.93 -9.17 -19.42
CA VAL A 107 40.07 -10.11 -19.52
C VAL A 107 40.35 -10.66 -18.14
#